data_AF-A0A964W578-F1
#
_entry.id   AF-A0A964W578-F1
#
_cell.length_a   1.000
_cell.length_b   1.000
_cell.length_c   1.000
_cell.angle_alpha   90.00
_cell.angle_beta   90.00
_cell.angle_gamma   90.00
#
_symmetry.space_group_name_H-M   'P 1'
#
loop_
_entity.id
_entity.type
_entity.pdbx_description
1 polymer ?
#
loop_
_entity_poly.entity_id
_entity_poly.type
_entity_poly.pdbx_seq_one_letter_code
_entity_poly.pdbx_strand_id
1 'polypeptide(L)'
;METDEYRLNNIVRGIITSLFTLFVFGLVFFSNVTYVSAKTFSEKSAKDYTLSLQEKEGIKEQITGAEISLKYDSTVPESISYDENLLNERINKLQCFDTSKVIQSQNAKLVYENNSFVIYKEIYGNSINRNALYENIVKAIKNRETEINLEELRSYEEPKFVTTSPEIVSAKETLNRYISAKITYNFAGQTRTLDGLAIKDWIIIGEDYEVSLYEPLVRKYVDSLADAYTSLLGTSIKVSGGYDGNNHSWIIDREAETSALIENIKNGQTIEKHPIYVQTSAASYFSNVGGTFVEIDMTKQHLWYYKDGYLVVEGDVVTGNASVGHSTPAGVYRLYYKQKDTVLRGEDYAAPVSFWMPFNGNIGLHDANWRSDFGGEIYKTDGSHGCVNAPYYVAKAVYNNINSGVAVICYNS
;
A
#
# COMPACT_ATOMS: atom_id res chain seq x y z
N MET A 1 -52.50 40.03 108.14
CA MET A 1 -51.10 40.35 107.84
C MET A 1 -50.66 39.38 106.76
N GLU A 2 -51.08 39.66 105.53
CA GLU A 2 -50.79 38.87 104.32
C GLU A 2 -51.40 39.69 103.17
N THR A 3 -50.59 40.44 102.41
CA THR A 3 -50.96 40.96 101.07
C THR A 3 -49.84 41.69 100.31
N ASP A 4 -48.69 42.02 100.91
CA ASP A 4 -47.64 42.80 100.19
C ASP A 4 -46.57 41.99 99.46
N GLU A 5 -46.45 40.67 99.70
CA GLU A 5 -45.37 39.87 99.11
C GLU A 5 -45.64 39.40 97.66
N TYR A 6 -46.90 39.46 97.21
CA TYR A 6 -47.28 38.99 95.87
C TYR A 6 -47.11 40.03 94.75
N ARG A 7 -47.01 41.32 95.07
CA ARG A 7 -46.92 42.40 94.05
C ARG A 7 -45.49 42.68 93.58
N LEU A 8 -44.47 42.45 94.41
CA LEU A 8 -43.07 42.72 94.05
C LEU A 8 -42.49 41.63 93.12
N ASN A 9 -42.95 40.39 93.26
CA ASN A 9 -42.42 39.23 92.52
C ASN A 9 -42.84 39.21 91.04
N ASN A 10 -43.97 39.81 90.69
CA ASN A 10 -44.46 39.88 89.31
C ASN A 10 -43.75 40.98 88.49
N ILE A 11 -43.33 42.08 89.11
CA ILE A 11 -42.62 43.17 88.43
C ILE A 11 -41.17 42.77 88.13
N VAL A 12 -40.47 42.14 89.10
CA VAL A 12 -39.08 41.66 88.90
C VAL A 12 -39.03 40.51 87.89
N ARG A 13 -39.99 39.58 87.91
CA ARG A 13 -40.11 38.55 86.86
C ARG A 13 -40.37 39.14 85.48
N GLY A 14 -41.22 40.17 85.37
CA GLY A 14 -41.52 40.84 84.10
C GLY A 14 -40.34 41.59 83.49
N ILE A 15 -39.48 42.20 84.33
CA ILE A 15 -38.27 42.90 83.87
C ILE A 15 -37.19 41.90 83.45
N ILE A 16 -37.00 40.80 84.19
CA ILE A 16 -36.01 39.77 83.85
C ILE A 16 -36.42 39.00 82.59
N THR A 17 -37.70 38.64 82.41
CA THR A 17 -38.16 38.01 81.16
C THR A 17 -38.09 38.96 79.98
N SER A 18 -38.33 40.26 80.17
CA SER A 18 -38.19 41.28 79.13
C SER A 18 -36.73 41.49 78.70
N LEU A 19 -35.77 41.53 79.64
CA LEU A 19 -34.34 41.61 79.33
C LEU A 19 -33.80 40.35 78.66
N PHE A 20 -34.25 39.16 79.09
CA PHE A 20 -33.85 37.89 78.46
C PHE A 20 -34.43 37.74 77.05
N THR A 21 -35.69 38.15 76.85
CA THR A 21 -36.27 38.20 75.49
C THR A 21 -35.57 39.24 74.62
N LEU A 22 -35.25 40.45 75.11
CA LEU A 22 -34.48 41.43 74.33
C LEU A 22 -33.09 40.93 73.94
N PHE A 23 -32.40 40.20 74.84
CA PHE A 23 -31.08 39.64 74.59
C PHE A 23 -31.12 38.48 73.58
N VAL A 24 -32.13 37.60 73.68
CA VAL A 24 -32.36 36.52 72.70
C VAL A 24 -32.78 37.09 71.35
N PHE A 25 -33.66 38.09 71.30
CA PHE A 25 -34.01 38.80 70.07
C PHE A 25 -32.79 39.53 69.48
N GLY A 26 -31.95 40.15 70.30
CA GLY A 26 -30.69 40.77 69.87
C GLY A 26 -29.71 39.79 69.25
N LEU A 27 -29.46 38.64 69.89
CA LEU A 27 -28.61 37.57 69.37
C LEU A 27 -29.14 36.98 68.05
N VAL A 28 -30.46 36.77 67.96
CA VAL A 28 -31.12 36.31 66.72
C VAL A 28 -31.06 37.39 65.63
N PHE A 29 -31.15 38.67 65.97
CA PHE A 29 -31.01 39.76 65.01
C PHE A 29 -29.57 39.88 64.51
N PHE A 30 -28.57 39.82 65.38
CA PHE A 30 -27.15 39.91 64.98
C PHE A 30 -26.71 38.71 64.16
N SER A 31 -27.14 37.49 64.50
CA SER A 31 -26.84 36.29 63.70
C SER A 31 -27.56 36.34 62.35
N ASN A 32 -28.81 36.80 62.28
CA ASN A 32 -29.51 36.98 61.02
C ASN A 32 -28.91 38.11 60.17
N VAL A 33 -28.49 39.23 60.76
CA VAL A 33 -27.88 40.35 60.01
C VAL A 33 -26.50 39.98 59.47
N THR A 34 -25.67 39.30 60.27
CA THR A 34 -24.36 38.81 59.82
C THR A 34 -24.50 37.72 58.76
N TYR A 35 -25.47 36.81 58.92
CA TYR A 35 -25.79 35.78 57.93
C TYR A 35 -26.32 36.38 56.63
N VAL A 36 -27.26 37.32 56.70
CA VAL A 36 -27.77 38.04 55.53
C VAL A 36 -26.64 38.82 54.86
N SER A 37 -25.79 39.53 55.61
CA SER A 37 -24.66 40.27 55.06
C SER A 37 -23.63 39.35 54.39
N ALA A 38 -23.29 38.20 54.99
CA ALA A 38 -22.37 37.23 54.42
C ALA A 38 -22.95 36.57 53.17
N LYS A 39 -24.24 36.22 53.20
CA LYS A 39 -24.97 35.69 52.04
C LYS A 39 -25.05 36.71 50.90
N THR A 40 -25.40 37.96 51.19
CA THR A 40 -25.46 39.05 50.20
C THR A 40 -24.07 39.38 49.65
N PHE A 41 -23.01 39.34 50.47
CA PHE A 41 -21.64 39.54 50.02
C PHE A 41 -21.14 38.37 49.15
N SER A 42 -21.47 37.13 49.50
CA SER A 42 -21.19 35.93 48.70
C SER A 42 -21.93 35.93 47.36
N GLU A 43 -23.21 36.30 47.36
CA GLU A 43 -24.01 36.41 46.13
C GLU A 43 -23.52 37.56 45.23
N LYS A 44 -23.06 38.67 45.82
CA LYS A 44 -22.46 39.78 45.07
C LYS A 44 -21.10 39.38 44.49
N SER A 45 -20.23 38.74 45.28
CA SER A 45 -18.92 38.26 44.79
C SER A 45 -19.04 37.16 43.74
N ALA A 46 -20.10 36.33 43.79
CA ALA A 46 -20.40 35.34 42.76
C ALA A 46 -20.84 35.97 41.44
N LYS A 47 -21.64 37.04 41.48
CA LYS A 47 -22.10 37.75 40.27
C LYS A 47 -21.00 38.58 39.63
N ASP A 48 -20.11 39.15 40.45
CA ASP A 48 -18.97 39.96 39.99
C ASP A 48 -17.79 39.09 39.50
N TYR A 49 -17.83 37.77 39.72
CA TYR A 49 -16.84 36.84 39.21
C TYR A 49 -16.75 36.92 37.69
N THR A 50 -15.53 36.98 37.16
CA THR A 50 -15.24 36.97 35.73
C THR A 50 -14.12 35.99 35.48
N LEU A 51 -14.36 35.02 34.60
CA LEU A 51 -13.36 34.12 34.08
C LEU A 51 -12.94 34.60 32.69
N SER A 52 -11.67 34.99 32.54
CA SER A 52 -11.07 35.28 31.25
C SER A 52 -10.52 34.01 30.61
N LEU A 53 -10.91 33.76 29.37
CA LEU A 53 -10.41 32.69 28.51
C LEU A 53 -9.33 33.29 27.61
N GLN A 54 -8.07 32.91 27.80
CA GLN A 54 -7.00 33.26 26.87
C GLN A 54 -6.92 32.20 25.76
N GLU A 55 -7.14 32.63 24.53
CA GLU A 55 -7.09 31.82 23.32
C GLU A 55 -5.80 32.08 22.52
N LYS A 56 -5.54 31.23 21.52
CA LYS A 56 -4.53 31.46 20.49
C LYS A 56 -4.69 32.84 19.84
N GLU A 57 -3.59 33.35 19.30
CA GLU A 57 -3.55 34.65 18.60
C GLU A 57 -3.91 35.85 19.49
N GLY A 58 -3.90 35.68 20.81
CA GLY A 58 -4.17 36.73 21.78
C GLY A 58 -5.65 37.10 21.93
N ILE A 59 -6.55 36.27 21.38
CA ILE A 59 -8.00 36.42 21.58
C ILE A 59 -8.31 36.22 23.07
N LYS A 60 -9.20 37.07 23.61
CA LYS A 60 -9.69 36.97 24.98
C LYS A 60 -11.19 37.05 25.00
N GLU A 61 -11.81 36.06 25.61
CA GLU A 61 -13.25 36.03 25.87
C GLU A 61 -13.51 35.90 27.37
N GLN A 62 -14.72 36.24 27.81
CA GLN A 62 -15.05 36.24 29.22
C GLN A 62 -16.38 35.55 29.48
N ILE A 63 -16.42 34.79 30.57
CA ILE A 63 -17.66 34.26 31.17
C ILE A 63 -17.81 34.90 32.54
N THR A 64 -18.92 35.60 32.75
CA THR A 64 -19.23 36.25 34.02
C THR A 64 -20.14 35.38 34.85
N GLY A 65 -20.02 35.47 36.18
CA GLY A 65 -20.88 34.76 37.10
C GLY A 65 -22.36 35.15 36.96
N ALA A 66 -22.64 36.38 36.54
CA ALA A 66 -23.99 36.83 36.22
C ALA A 66 -24.61 36.08 35.02
N GLU A 67 -23.85 35.82 33.96
CA GLU A 67 -24.33 35.11 32.77
C GLU A 67 -24.75 33.67 33.07
N ILE A 68 -24.12 33.02 34.04
CA ILE A 68 -24.34 31.60 34.37
C ILE A 68 -25.11 31.40 35.67
N SER A 69 -25.68 32.46 36.24
CA SER A 69 -26.37 32.44 37.54
C SER A 69 -25.53 31.82 38.67
N LEU A 70 -24.24 32.14 38.72
CA LEU A 70 -23.28 31.61 39.69
C LEU A 70 -23.63 32.01 41.12
N LYS A 71 -23.51 31.05 42.04
CA LYS A 71 -23.66 31.22 43.48
C LYS A 71 -22.55 30.46 44.20
N TYR A 72 -21.89 31.15 45.12
CA TYR A 72 -20.97 30.54 46.09
C TYR A 72 -21.72 30.33 47.41
N ASP A 73 -21.62 29.13 47.98
CA ASP A 73 -22.08 28.89 49.33
C ASP A 73 -21.03 29.42 50.33
N SER A 74 -21.44 30.35 51.18
CA SER A 74 -20.59 30.93 52.21
C SER A 74 -20.31 30.01 53.39
N THR A 75 -21.02 28.88 53.50
CA THR A 75 -20.92 27.93 54.63
C THR A 75 -20.08 26.69 54.30
N VAL A 76 -19.89 26.38 53.02
CA VAL A 76 -19.09 25.26 52.54
C VAL A 76 -18.12 25.79 51.47
N PRO A 77 -16.81 25.91 51.76
CA PRO A 77 -15.83 26.61 50.91
C PRO A 77 -15.72 26.13 49.45
N GLU A 78 -16.19 24.92 49.15
CA GLU A 78 -16.14 24.26 47.83
C GLU A 78 -17.51 24.11 47.14
N SER A 79 -18.60 24.52 47.80
CA SER A 79 -19.96 24.40 47.26
C SER A 79 -20.24 25.56 46.30
N ILE A 80 -20.38 25.21 45.02
CA ILE A 80 -20.79 26.12 43.94
C ILE A 80 -22.10 25.64 43.32
N SER A 81 -22.92 26.58 42.85
CA SER A 81 -24.09 26.29 42.02
C SER A 81 -24.14 27.29 40.86
N TYR A 82 -24.43 26.81 39.66
CA TYR A 82 -24.63 27.61 38.45
C TYR A 82 -25.70 26.93 37.60
N ASP A 83 -26.23 27.65 36.62
CA ASP A 83 -27.17 27.11 35.63
C ASP A 83 -26.39 26.50 34.45
N GLU A 84 -26.46 25.18 34.32
CA GLU A 84 -25.76 24.42 33.30
C GLU A 84 -26.22 24.75 31.87
N ASN A 85 -27.50 25.11 31.68
CA ASN A 85 -28.00 25.51 30.36
C ASN A 85 -27.42 26.87 29.97
N LEU A 86 -27.43 27.84 30.89
CA LEU A 86 -26.85 29.16 30.64
C LEU A 86 -25.34 29.09 30.37
N LEU A 87 -24.61 28.24 31.10
CA LEU A 87 -23.19 28.01 30.84
C LEU A 87 -22.97 27.42 29.44
N ASN A 88 -23.74 26.39 29.06
CA ASN A 88 -23.63 25.79 27.73
C ASN A 88 -23.99 26.78 26.60
N GLU A 89 -25.03 27.60 26.79
CA GLU A 89 -25.39 28.66 25.84
C GLU A 89 -24.29 29.69 25.70
N ARG A 90 -23.66 30.09 26.81
CA ARG A 90 -22.58 31.07 26.79
C ARG A 90 -21.34 30.52 26.09
N ILE A 91 -20.99 29.25 26.35
CA ILE A 91 -19.88 28.55 25.69
C ILE A 91 -20.13 28.44 24.18
N ASN A 92 -21.34 28.07 23.75
CA ASN A 92 -21.67 27.94 22.33
C ASN A 92 -21.62 29.29 21.57
N LYS A 93 -21.65 30.42 22.28
CA LYS A 93 -21.54 31.78 21.73
C LYS A 93 -20.09 32.31 21.70
N LEU A 94 -19.11 31.55 22.19
CA LEU A 94 -17.70 31.91 22.10
C LEU A 94 -17.24 31.92 20.64
N GLN A 95 -16.33 32.84 20.31
CA GLN A 95 -15.75 32.98 18.97
C GLN A 95 -14.99 31.74 18.52
N CYS A 96 -14.43 30.96 19.45
CA CYS A 96 -13.81 29.67 19.14
C CYS A 96 -14.78 28.63 18.53
N PHE A 97 -16.09 28.87 18.56
CA PHE A 97 -17.11 28.05 17.87
C PHE A 97 -17.76 28.75 16.66
N ASP A 98 -17.29 29.94 16.28
CA ASP A 98 -17.71 30.61 15.05
C ASP A 98 -17.08 29.90 13.84
N THR A 99 -17.87 29.08 13.13
CA THR A 99 -17.40 28.25 12.01
C THR A 99 -16.76 29.04 10.87
N SER A 100 -17.01 30.36 10.77
CA SER A 100 -16.35 31.22 9.79
C SER A 100 -14.89 31.56 10.12
N LYS A 101 -14.47 31.33 11.37
CA LYS A 101 -13.12 31.62 11.90
C LYS A 101 -12.35 30.37 12.32
N VAL A 102 -13.01 29.22 12.37
CA VAL A 102 -12.40 27.94 12.78
C VAL A 102 -11.58 27.34 11.64
N ILE A 103 -10.28 27.16 11.90
CA ILE A 103 -9.31 26.43 11.09
C ILE A 103 -9.09 25.07 11.76
N GLN A 104 -9.38 24.00 11.02
CA GLN A 104 -9.17 22.63 11.48
C GLN A 104 -7.69 22.26 11.48
N SER A 105 -7.25 21.56 12.53
CA SER A 105 -5.93 20.94 12.55
C SER A 105 -5.81 19.88 11.46
N GLN A 106 -4.65 19.81 10.82
CA GLN A 106 -4.38 18.84 9.77
C GLN A 106 -3.12 18.06 10.09
N ASN A 107 -3.20 16.74 9.97
CA ASN A 107 -2.04 15.87 10.07
C ASN A 107 -0.95 16.29 9.06
N ALA A 108 0.30 16.01 9.40
CA ALA A 108 1.39 15.96 8.41
C ALA A 108 0.97 15.02 7.28
N LYS A 109 1.44 15.24 6.05
CA LYS A 109 1.01 14.49 4.85
C LYS A 109 2.19 13.95 4.05
N LEU A 110 1.99 12.85 3.34
CA LEU A 110 2.97 12.30 2.39
C LEU A 110 2.62 12.75 0.97
N VAL A 111 3.61 13.34 0.28
CA VAL A 111 3.45 13.87 -1.07
C VAL A 111 4.53 13.30 -1.98
N TYR A 112 4.16 12.87 -3.17
CA TYR A 112 5.09 12.42 -4.20
C TYR A 112 5.60 13.61 -5.02
N GLU A 113 6.88 13.94 -4.90
CA GLU A 113 7.55 14.99 -5.66
C GLU A 113 9.01 14.61 -5.94
N ASN A 114 9.55 15.08 -7.07
CA ASN A 114 10.95 14.83 -7.44
C ASN A 114 11.35 13.35 -7.35
N ASN A 115 10.48 12.45 -7.83
CA ASN A 115 10.63 11.00 -7.81
C ASN A 115 10.76 10.36 -6.40
N SER A 116 10.26 11.03 -5.35
CA SER A 116 10.29 10.52 -3.98
C SER A 116 9.05 10.94 -3.19
N PHE A 117 8.73 10.21 -2.12
CA PHE A 117 7.76 10.64 -1.13
C PHE A 117 8.43 11.47 -0.04
N VAL A 118 7.90 12.66 0.21
CA VAL A 118 8.34 13.59 1.25
C VAL A 118 7.22 13.88 2.24
N ILE A 119 7.60 14.33 3.43
CA ILE A 119 6.66 14.71 4.49
C ILE A 119 6.43 16.22 4.42
N TYR A 120 5.18 16.61 4.27
CA TYR A 120 4.69 17.97 4.44
C TYR A 120 4.21 18.16 5.87
N LYS A 121 4.55 19.33 6.46
CA LYS A 121 4.30 19.62 7.86
C LYS A 121 2.81 19.69 8.20
N GLU A 122 2.47 19.19 9.38
CA GLU A 122 1.16 19.36 10.01
C GLU A 122 0.77 20.84 10.15
N ILE A 123 -0.53 21.09 10.24
CA ILE A 123 -1.09 22.43 10.51
C ILE A 123 -1.81 22.37 11.85
N TYR A 124 -1.38 23.20 12.79
CA TYR A 124 -2.08 23.39 14.06
C TYR A 124 -3.18 24.44 13.87
N GLY A 125 -4.43 23.97 13.89
CA GLY A 125 -5.60 24.84 13.81
C GLY A 125 -5.95 25.50 15.14
N ASN A 126 -7.12 26.14 15.17
CA ASN A 126 -7.73 26.77 16.34
C ASN A 126 -9.07 26.11 16.73
N SER A 127 -9.44 24.97 16.13
CA SER A 127 -10.60 24.16 16.56
C SER A 127 -10.44 23.71 18.00
N ILE A 128 -11.46 23.91 18.84
CA ILE A 128 -11.46 23.57 20.27
C ILE A 128 -12.31 22.34 20.53
N ASN A 129 -11.78 21.42 21.32
CA ASN A 129 -12.56 20.31 21.87
C ASN A 129 -13.55 20.86 22.90
N ARG A 130 -14.83 20.89 22.52
CA ARG A 130 -15.91 21.45 23.35
C ARG A 130 -16.01 20.82 24.74
N ASN A 131 -15.83 19.51 24.84
CA ASN A 131 -15.96 18.80 26.12
C ASN A 131 -14.79 19.16 27.04
N ALA A 132 -13.55 19.15 26.52
CA ALA A 132 -12.38 19.57 27.29
C ALA A 132 -12.49 21.04 27.75
N LEU A 133 -12.98 21.92 26.88
CA LEU A 133 -13.22 23.33 27.24
C LEU A 133 -14.24 23.45 28.38
N TYR A 134 -15.38 22.74 28.28
CA TYR A 134 -16.41 22.76 29.31
C TYR A 134 -15.86 22.30 30.66
N GLU A 135 -15.15 21.17 30.69
CA GLU A 135 -14.54 20.63 31.91
C GLU A 135 -13.53 21.60 32.54
N ASN A 136 -12.70 22.23 31.71
CA ASN A 136 -11.72 23.22 32.15
C ASN A 136 -12.39 24.48 32.72
N ILE A 137 -13.45 24.99 32.08
CA ILE A 137 -14.23 26.13 32.58
C ILE A 137 -14.87 25.80 33.93
N VAL A 138 -15.51 24.64 34.05
CA VAL A 138 -16.14 24.22 35.31
C VAL A 138 -15.10 24.08 36.43
N LYS A 139 -13.92 23.53 36.12
CA LYS A 139 -12.81 23.41 37.06
C LYS A 139 -12.31 24.79 37.51
N ALA A 140 -12.14 25.73 36.58
CA ALA A 140 -11.72 27.09 36.88
C ALA A 140 -12.72 27.81 37.80
N ILE A 141 -14.02 27.70 37.52
CA ILE A 141 -15.10 28.27 38.34
C ILE A 141 -15.08 27.71 39.76
N LYS A 142 -14.89 26.38 39.91
CA LYS A 142 -14.78 25.70 41.22
C LYS A 142 -13.57 26.21 42.02
N ASN A 143 -12.44 26.40 41.34
CA ASN A 143 -11.20 26.88 41.93
C ASN A 143 -11.17 28.40 42.14
N ARG A 144 -12.21 29.13 41.69
CA ARG A 144 -12.28 30.60 41.70
C ARG A 144 -11.12 31.24 40.92
N GLU A 145 -10.60 30.54 39.92
CA GLU A 145 -9.62 31.07 38.97
C GLU A 145 -10.27 32.19 38.17
N THR A 146 -9.57 33.29 37.92
CA THR A 146 -10.11 34.43 37.14
C THR A 146 -9.61 34.42 35.70
N GLU A 147 -8.70 33.50 35.38
CA GLU A 147 -8.08 33.38 34.07
C GLU A 147 -7.69 31.93 33.82
N ILE A 148 -7.97 31.44 32.61
CA ILE A 148 -7.42 30.19 32.08
C ILE A 148 -6.82 30.40 30.70
N ASN A 149 -5.76 29.67 30.40
CA ASN A 149 -5.13 29.65 29.08
C ASN A 149 -5.47 28.34 28.35
N LEU A 150 -6.20 28.45 27.24
CA LEU A 150 -6.72 27.29 26.53
C LEU A 150 -5.63 26.49 25.79
N GLU A 151 -4.48 27.12 25.50
CA GLU A 151 -3.31 26.46 24.92
C GLU A 151 -2.57 25.65 26.00
N GLU A 152 -2.32 26.23 27.17
CA GLU A 152 -1.71 25.52 28.32
C GLU A 152 -2.58 24.35 28.80
N LEU A 153 -3.91 24.51 28.71
CA LEU A 153 -4.88 23.49 29.09
C LEU A 153 -5.17 22.46 27.98
N ARG A 154 -4.47 22.52 26.83
CA ARG A 154 -4.63 21.58 25.70
C ARG A 154 -6.09 21.41 25.26
N SER A 155 -6.84 22.51 25.21
CA SER A 155 -8.25 22.48 24.81
C SER A 155 -8.43 22.44 23.29
N TYR A 156 -7.38 22.67 22.51
CA TYR A 156 -7.41 22.61 21.05
C TYR A 156 -7.34 21.17 20.53
N GLU A 157 -8.02 20.92 19.42
CA GLU A 157 -7.84 19.70 18.65
C GLU A 157 -6.47 19.72 17.98
N GLU A 158 -5.60 18.77 18.33
CA GLU A 158 -4.26 18.67 17.78
C GLU A 158 -4.22 17.69 16.59
N PRO A 159 -3.29 17.88 15.63
CA PRO A 159 -3.01 16.87 14.62
C PRO A 159 -2.67 15.54 15.29
N LYS A 160 -3.34 14.45 14.86
CA LYS A 160 -3.04 13.09 15.31
C LYS A 160 -1.62 12.66 14.90
N PHE A 161 -1.19 13.05 13.71
CA PHE A 161 0.13 12.74 13.18
C PHE A 161 0.88 14.02 12.80
N VAL A 162 2.10 14.14 13.31
CA VAL A 162 3.03 15.25 13.04
C VAL A 162 4.24 14.73 12.28
N THR A 163 5.09 15.61 11.76
CA THR A 163 6.26 15.24 10.94
C THR A 163 7.23 14.26 11.60
N THR A 164 7.27 14.24 12.93
CA THR A 164 8.11 13.32 13.72
C THR A 164 7.36 12.09 14.23
N SER A 165 6.08 11.93 13.90
CA SER A 165 5.30 10.74 14.28
C SER A 165 5.93 9.49 13.65
N PRO A 166 6.18 8.41 14.42
CA PRO A 166 6.77 7.18 13.89
C PRO A 166 6.02 6.60 12.70
N GLU A 167 4.69 6.72 12.68
CA GLU A 167 3.80 6.20 11.65
C GLU A 167 4.08 6.84 10.29
N ILE A 168 4.13 8.18 10.22
CA ILE A 168 4.37 8.88 8.95
C ILE A 168 5.82 8.73 8.46
N VAL A 169 6.78 8.63 9.39
CA VAL A 169 8.19 8.39 9.05
C VAL A 169 8.36 6.98 8.49
N SER A 170 7.79 5.96 9.13
CA SER A 170 7.80 4.57 8.66
C SER A 170 7.09 4.42 7.31
N ALA A 171 5.95 5.11 7.14
CA ALA A 171 5.22 5.14 5.88
C ALA A 171 6.07 5.77 4.77
N LYS A 172 6.73 6.91 5.01
CA LYS A 172 7.66 7.53 4.05
C LYS A 172 8.75 6.55 3.59
N GLU A 173 9.37 5.85 4.53
CA GLU A 173 10.43 4.88 4.23
C GLU A 173 9.89 3.71 3.40
N THR A 174 8.72 3.19 3.75
CA THR A 174 8.06 2.10 3.03
C THR A 174 7.64 2.51 1.62
N LEU A 175 7.05 3.69 1.46
CA LEU A 175 6.67 4.23 0.14
C LEU A 175 7.89 4.38 -0.76
N ASN A 176 8.97 4.98 -0.26
CA ASN A 176 10.20 5.17 -1.02
C ASN A 176 10.88 3.86 -1.39
N ARG A 177 10.82 2.86 -0.50
CA ARG A 177 11.27 1.49 -0.80
C ARG A 177 10.42 0.83 -1.89
N TYR A 178 9.11 1.01 -1.90
CA TYR A 178 8.27 0.42 -2.94
C TYR A 178 8.56 1.01 -4.31
N ILE A 179 8.67 2.34 -4.42
CA ILE A 179 8.95 3.02 -5.69
C ILE A 179 10.41 2.88 -6.14
N SER A 180 11.32 2.40 -5.28
CA SER A 180 12.70 2.08 -5.69
C SER A 180 12.79 0.74 -6.42
N ALA A 181 11.73 -0.07 -6.39
CA ALA A 181 11.71 -1.35 -7.10
C ALA A 181 11.76 -1.14 -8.62
N LYS A 182 12.50 -2.00 -9.30
CA LYS A 182 12.64 -2.04 -10.75
C LYS A 182 12.74 -3.49 -11.22
N ILE A 183 11.69 -3.99 -11.86
CA ILE A 183 11.62 -5.38 -12.30
C ILE A 183 11.64 -5.40 -13.82
N THR A 184 12.67 -6.02 -14.40
CA THR A 184 12.79 -6.24 -15.84
C THR A 184 12.43 -7.68 -16.17
N TYR A 185 11.33 -7.88 -16.89
CA TYR A 185 10.88 -9.18 -17.34
C TYR A 185 11.45 -9.53 -18.70
N ASN A 186 12.02 -10.73 -18.79
CA ASN A 186 12.45 -11.35 -20.04
C ASN A 186 11.45 -12.44 -20.43
N PHE A 187 10.81 -12.30 -21.59
CA PHE A 187 9.85 -13.30 -22.07
C PHE A 187 9.75 -13.27 -23.60
N ALA A 188 9.71 -14.44 -24.24
CA ALA A 188 9.59 -14.58 -25.71
C ALA A 188 10.59 -13.71 -26.50
N GLY A 189 11.84 -13.61 -26.02
CA GLY A 189 12.88 -12.77 -26.63
C GLY A 189 12.68 -11.24 -26.49
N GLN A 190 11.66 -10.80 -25.76
CA GLN A 190 11.38 -9.40 -25.45
C GLN A 190 11.68 -9.06 -23.99
N THR A 191 11.84 -7.77 -23.74
CA THR A 191 12.04 -7.21 -22.39
C THR A 191 10.95 -6.21 -22.05
N ARG A 192 10.39 -6.27 -20.84
CA ARG A 192 9.47 -5.25 -20.31
C ARG A 192 9.85 -4.86 -18.89
N THR A 193 10.04 -3.56 -18.66
CA THR A 193 10.43 -3.03 -17.34
C THR A 193 9.24 -2.39 -16.63
N LEU A 194 9.05 -2.77 -15.37
CA LEU A 194 8.21 -2.08 -14.39
C LEU A 194 9.10 -1.25 -13.47
N ASP A 195 8.72 0.00 -13.21
CA ASP A 195 9.45 0.94 -12.37
C ASP A 195 8.56 1.68 -11.37
N GLY A 196 9.20 2.52 -10.54
CA GLY A 196 8.54 3.33 -9.52
C GLY A 196 7.46 4.28 -10.03
N LEU A 197 7.51 4.71 -11.29
CA LEU A 197 6.51 5.61 -11.86
C LEU A 197 5.17 4.91 -12.08
N ALA A 198 5.19 3.62 -12.43
CA ALA A 198 3.99 2.80 -12.47
C ALA A 198 3.57 2.33 -11.07
N ILE A 199 4.53 1.90 -10.25
CA ILE A 199 4.27 1.34 -8.92
C ILE A 199 3.61 2.36 -7.99
N LYS A 200 3.97 3.66 -8.07
CA LYS A 200 3.39 4.70 -7.20
C LYS A 200 1.86 4.73 -7.25
N ASP A 201 1.27 4.41 -8.41
CA ASP A 201 -0.18 4.44 -8.63
C ASP A 201 -0.88 3.17 -8.12
N TRP A 202 -0.13 2.22 -7.58
CA TRP A 202 -0.65 0.97 -7.00
C TRP A 202 -0.66 0.99 -5.48
N ILE A 203 -0.08 2.03 -4.86
CA ILE A 203 0.07 2.10 -3.41
C ILE A 203 -1.18 2.71 -2.77
N ILE A 204 -1.64 2.12 -1.67
CA ILE A 204 -2.69 2.64 -0.81
C ILE A 204 -2.05 3.10 0.51
N ILE A 205 -2.48 4.27 0.98
CA ILE A 205 -2.12 4.80 2.31
C ILE A 205 -3.43 4.87 3.11
N GLY A 206 -3.52 4.10 4.18
CA GLY A 206 -4.65 4.11 5.11
C GLY A 206 -4.68 5.35 6.00
N GLU A 207 -5.76 5.54 6.76
CA GLU A 207 -5.94 6.69 7.66
C GLU A 207 -4.85 6.81 8.73
N ASP A 208 -4.30 5.67 9.16
CA ASP A 208 -3.22 5.55 10.16
C ASP A 208 -1.83 5.39 9.53
N TYR A 209 -1.63 5.83 8.29
CA TYR A 209 -0.38 5.70 7.54
C TYR A 209 0.06 4.25 7.28
N GLU A 210 -0.86 3.28 7.38
CA GLU A 210 -0.65 1.93 6.87
C GLU A 210 -0.41 1.97 5.36
N VAL A 211 0.72 1.41 4.90
CA VAL A 211 1.05 1.33 3.48
C VAL A 211 0.82 -0.09 2.97
N SER A 212 0.02 -0.22 1.92
CA SER A 212 -0.24 -1.50 1.25
C SER A 212 -0.24 -1.33 -0.27
N LEU A 213 -0.16 -2.45 -1.00
CA LEU A 213 -0.29 -2.47 -2.46
C LEU A 213 -1.69 -2.92 -2.83
N TYR A 214 -2.31 -2.21 -3.77
CA TYR A 214 -3.58 -2.60 -4.35
C TYR A 214 -3.37 -3.75 -5.34
N GLU A 215 -3.45 -4.97 -4.82
CA GLU A 215 -3.24 -6.22 -5.53
C GLU A 215 -3.94 -6.30 -6.91
N PRO A 216 -5.19 -5.83 -7.09
CA PRO A 216 -5.83 -5.87 -8.41
C PRO A 216 -5.07 -5.14 -9.52
N LEU A 217 -4.35 -4.06 -9.22
CA LEU A 217 -3.52 -3.36 -10.22
C LEU A 217 -2.22 -4.13 -10.50
N VAL A 218 -1.62 -4.75 -9.48
CA VAL A 218 -0.46 -5.63 -9.67
C VAL A 218 -0.85 -6.84 -10.54
N ARG A 219 -1.98 -7.48 -10.22
CA ARG A 219 -2.54 -8.59 -11.00
C ARG A 219 -2.83 -8.18 -12.44
N LYS A 220 -3.43 -7.01 -12.65
CA LYS A 220 -3.69 -6.47 -13.99
C LYS A 220 -2.41 -6.29 -14.81
N TYR A 221 -1.31 -5.87 -14.19
CA TYR A 221 -0.02 -5.79 -14.86
C TYR A 221 0.50 -7.17 -15.27
N VAL A 222 0.44 -8.16 -14.37
CA VAL A 222 0.83 -9.56 -14.66
C VAL A 222 -0.06 -10.19 -15.73
N ASP A 223 -1.37 -9.96 -15.69
CA ASP A 223 -2.30 -10.39 -16.74
C ASP A 223 -1.89 -9.82 -18.11
N SER A 224 -1.50 -8.53 -18.17
CA SER A 224 -1.02 -7.92 -19.41
C SER A 224 0.29 -8.53 -19.92
N LEU A 225 1.18 -8.97 -19.02
CA LEU A 225 2.39 -9.72 -19.39
C LEU A 225 2.02 -11.09 -19.96
N ALA A 226 1.10 -11.81 -19.30
CA ALA A 226 0.63 -13.12 -19.72
C ALA A 226 -0.07 -13.07 -21.09
N ASP A 227 -0.91 -12.06 -21.31
CA ASP A 227 -1.62 -11.86 -22.57
C ASP A 227 -0.65 -11.52 -23.70
N ALA A 228 0.34 -10.64 -23.46
CA ALA A 228 1.38 -10.32 -24.42
C ALA A 228 2.22 -11.56 -24.77
N TYR A 229 2.63 -12.33 -23.77
CA TYR A 229 3.36 -13.58 -23.97
C TYR A 229 2.57 -14.58 -24.81
N THR A 230 1.28 -14.78 -24.49
CA THR A 230 0.37 -15.68 -25.23
C THR A 230 0.17 -15.21 -26.66
N SER A 231 0.04 -13.91 -26.89
CA SER A 231 -0.12 -13.35 -28.24
C SER A 231 1.13 -13.54 -29.10
N LEU A 232 2.33 -13.53 -28.52
CA LEU A 232 3.58 -13.68 -29.25
C LEU A 232 3.84 -15.11 -29.68
N LEU A 233 3.54 -16.08 -28.81
CA LEU A 233 3.83 -17.50 -29.07
C LEU A 233 2.64 -18.26 -29.68
N GLY A 234 1.49 -17.61 -29.79
CA GLY A 234 0.23 -18.29 -30.06
C GLY A 234 -0.17 -19.24 -28.93
N THR A 235 -1.30 -19.94 -29.12
CA THR A 235 -1.86 -20.87 -28.12
C THR A 235 -1.49 -22.33 -28.35
N SER A 236 -0.66 -22.64 -29.36
CA SER A 236 -0.39 -24.04 -29.72
C SER A 236 0.85 -24.24 -30.60
N ILE A 237 1.68 -25.22 -30.22
CA ILE A 237 2.61 -25.92 -31.11
C ILE A 237 2.16 -27.38 -31.14
N LYS A 238 1.87 -27.93 -32.33
CA LYS A 238 1.50 -29.35 -32.48
C LYS A 238 2.69 -30.27 -32.21
N VAL A 239 2.51 -31.32 -31.43
CA VAL A 239 3.42 -32.47 -31.37
C VAL A 239 2.55 -33.72 -31.44
N SER A 240 2.84 -34.68 -32.32
CA SER A 240 1.99 -35.88 -32.46
C SER A 240 2.38 -36.97 -31.47
N GLY A 241 1.36 -37.66 -30.95
CA GLY A 241 1.53 -38.85 -30.11
C GLY A 241 0.59 -38.99 -28.91
N GLY A 242 -0.38 -38.09 -28.69
CA GLY A 242 -1.35 -38.22 -27.60
C GLY A 242 -2.78 -38.01 -28.10
N TYR A 243 -3.62 -39.04 -27.96
CA TYR A 243 -5.06 -38.93 -28.07
C TYR A 243 -5.56 -38.04 -26.91
N ASP A 244 -6.43 -37.08 -27.21
CA ASP A 244 -6.86 -35.95 -26.36
C ASP A 244 -5.82 -34.83 -26.21
N GLY A 245 -5.57 -34.16 -27.34
CA GLY A 245 -4.66 -33.04 -27.48
C GLY A 245 -4.96 -31.88 -26.55
N ASN A 246 -4.10 -31.71 -25.56
CA ASN A 246 -3.87 -30.45 -24.88
C ASN A 246 -2.45 -30.46 -24.34
N ASN A 247 -1.86 -29.25 -24.28
CA ASN A 247 -0.83 -28.83 -23.33
C ASN A 247 0.62 -28.82 -23.84
N HIS A 248 1.09 -27.65 -24.29
CA HIS A 248 2.41 -27.03 -23.98
C HIS A 248 2.49 -25.61 -24.54
N SER A 249 1.83 -24.68 -23.88
CA SER A 249 2.21 -23.26 -23.96
C SER A 249 2.63 -22.89 -22.55
N TRP A 250 3.82 -22.32 -22.39
CA TRP A 250 4.35 -21.91 -21.10
C TRP A 250 3.54 -20.71 -20.60
N ILE A 251 2.31 -20.94 -20.14
CA ILE A 251 1.39 -19.92 -19.64
C ILE A 251 2.04 -19.30 -18.40
N ILE A 252 2.16 -17.97 -18.36
CA ILE A 252 2.59 -17.28 -17.14
C ILE A 252 1.58 -17.62 -16.05
N ASP A 253 2.08 -18.14 -14.92
CA ASP A 253 1.28 -18.38 -13.72
C ASP A 253 0.92 -17.03 -13.11
N ARG A 254 -0.24 -16.52 -13.51
CA ARG A 254 -0.71 -15.18 -13.13
C ARG A 254 -0.82 -15.02 -11.62
N GLU A 255 -1.20 -16.09 -10.90
CA GLU A 255 -1.37 -16.05 -9.45
C GLU A 255 0.00 -16.03 -8.77
N ALA A 256 0.84 -17.03 -9.04
CA ALA A 256 2.16 -17.14 -8.43
C ALA A 256 3.05 -15.93 -8.78
N GLU A 257 2.99 -15.44 -10.02
CA GLU A 257 3.76 -14.27 -10.44
C GLU A 257 3.24 -12.97 -9.81
N THR A 258 1.92 -12.83 -9.58
CA THR A 258 1.39 -11.67 -8.84
C THR A 258 1.92 -11.64 -7.41
N SER A 259 1.87 -12.77 -6.70
CA SER A 259 2.41 -12.86 -5.33
C SER A 259 3.91 -12.56 -5.30
N ALA A 260 4.68 -13.12 -6.23
CA ALA A 260 6.12 -12.86 -6.32
C ALA A 260 6.41 -11.37 -6.63
N LEU A 261 5.65 -10.76 -7.54
CA LEU A 261 5.82 -9.34 -7.87
C LEU A 261 5.51 -8.43 -6.68
N ILE A 262 4.46 -8.71 -5.91
CA ILE A 262 4.16 -7.99 -4.66
C ILE A 262 5.35 -8.01 -3.71
N GLU A 263 5.97 -9.17 -3.51
CA GLU A 263 7.13 -9.33 -2.64
C GLU A 263 8.40 -8.67 -3.19
N ASN A 264 8.56 -8.56 -4.51
CA ASN A 264 9.66 -7.83 -5.13
C ASN A 264 9.51 -6.29 -5.00
N ILE A 265 8.26 -5.79 -4.97
CA ILE A 265 7.93 -4.36 -4.81
C ILE A 265 8.00 -3.92 -3.35
N LYS A 266 7.41 -4.69 -2.42
CA LYS A 266 7.93 -4.77 -1.04
C LYS A 266 9.42 -5.11 -1.14
N ASN A 267 10.30 -5.10 -0.15
CA ASN A 267 11.75 -5.29 -0.39
C ASN A 267 12.48 -4.30 -1.35
N GLY A 268 11.82 -3.56 -2.26
CA GLY A 268 12.43 -2.54 -3.13
C GLY A 268 13.44 -3.09 -4.13
N GLN A 269 13.20 -4.28 -4.69
CA GLN A 269 14.19 -5.01 -5.46
C GLN A 269 14.44 -4.42 -6.86
N THR A 270 15.69 -4.42 -7.29
CA THR A 270 16.09 -4.18 -8.69
C THR A 270 16.58 -5.49 -9.29
N ILE A 271 15.75 -6.13 -10.11
CA ILE A 271 16.01 -7.47 -10.65
C ILE A 271 15.64 -7.60 -12.12
N GLU A 272 16.28 -8.55 -12.76
CA GLU A 272 15.95 -9.05 -14.09
C GLU A 272 15.54 -10.52 -13.95
N LYS A 273 14.35 -10.89 -14.44
CA LYS A 273 13.80 -12.24 -14.25
C LYS A 273 12.92 -12.69 -15.42
N HIS A 274 12.76 -14.00 -15.53
CA HIS A 274 11.64 -14.58 -16.26
C HIS A 274 10.40 -14.62 -15.36
N PRO A 275 9.18 -14.51 -15.91
CA PRO A 275 7.95 -14.78 -15.16
C PRO A 275 7.93 -16.20 -14.57
N ILE A 276 7.11 -16.43 -13.55
CA ILE A 276 6.74 -17.79 -13.11
C ILE A 276 5.75 -18.35 -14.13
N TYR A 277 5.96 -19.61 -14.53
CA TYR A 277 5.14 -20.30 -15.53
C TYR A 277 4.43 -21.50 -14.90
N VAL A 278 3.20 -21.77 -15.36
CA VAL A 278 2.41 -22.91 -14.90
C VAL A 278 3.12 -24.21 -15.28
N GLN A 279 3.44 -25.02 -14.28
CA GLN A 279 4.00 -26.35 -14.48
C GLN A 279 2.86 -27.35 -14.68
N THR A 280 2.73 -27.95 -15.87
CA THR A 280 1.67 -28.91 -16.16
C THR A 280 2.19 -30.34 -16.25
N SER A 281 1.31 -31.35 -16.13
CA SER A 281 1.68 -32.76 -16.31
C SER A 281 2.20 -33.06 -17.72
N ALA A 282 1.82 -32.29 -18.74
CA ALA A 282 2.47 -32.42 -20.03
C ALA A 282 3.94 -31.98 -19.96
N ALA A 283 4.34 -31.01 -19.12
CA ALA A 283 5.75 -30.66 -18.91
C ALA A 283 6.58 -31.88 -18.42
N SER A 284 5.91 -32.91 -17.87
CA SER A 284 6.52 -34.20 -17.55
C SER A 284 6.82 -35.11 -18.75
N TYR A 285 6.25 -34.85 -19.95
CA TYR A 285 6.64 -35.53 -21.21
C TYR A 285 8.14 -35.31 -21.51
N PHE A 286 8.68 -34.16 -21.09
CA PHE A 286 10.09 -33.80 -21.21
C PHE A 286 10.91 -34.08 -19.93
N SER A 287 10.36 -34.79 -18.93
CA SER A 287 11.11 -35.12 -17.70
C SER A 287 12.42 -35.87 -17.97
N ASN A 288 12.50 -36.62 -19.07
CA ASN A 288 13.70 -37.34 -19.52
C ASN A 288 14.64 -36.48 -20.40
N VAL A 289 14.17 -35.34 -20.90
CA VAL A 289 14.89 -34.48 -21.87
C VAL A 289 15.42 -33.19 -21.20
N GLY A 290 14.82 -32.78 -20.07
CA GLY A 290 15.18 -31.58 -19.33
C GLY A 290 14.57 -30.30 -19.94
N GLY A 291 14.83 -29.15 -19.31
CA GLY A 291 14.32 -27.85 -19.76
C GLY A 291 15.08 -27.22 -20.94
N THR A 292 16.13 -27.87 -21.45
CA THR A 292 16.96 -27.35 -22.53
C THR A 292 17.03 -28.37 -23.66
N PHE A 293 16.38 -28.09 -24.79
CA PHE A 293 16.30 -28.98 -25.95
C PHE A 293 15.94 -28.22 -27.23
N VAL A 294 16.23 -28.83 -28.37
CA VAL A 294 15.74 -28.42 -29.69
C VAL A 294 14.61 -29.36 -30.09
N GLU A 295 13.52 -28.81 -30.59
CA GLU A 295 12.37 -29.52 -31.12
C GLU A 295 12.22 -29.19 -32.60
N ILE A 296 12.07 -30.21 -33.44
CA ILE A 296 11.96 -30.09 -34.89
C ILE A 296 10.76 -30.89 -35.36
N ASP A 297 9.70 -30.17 -35.72
CA ASP A 297 8.51 -30.73 -36.35
C ASP A 297 8.74 -30.79 -37.85
N MET A 298 9.02 -31.98 -38.35
CA MET A 298 9.30 -32.23 -39.76
C MET A 298 8.03 -32.27 -40.62
N THR A 299 6.83 -32.38 -40.02
CA THR A 299 5.58 -32.22 -40.78
C THR A 299 5.29 -30.74 -41.01
N LYS A 300 5.48 -29.89 -39.98
CA LYS A 300 5.31 -28.44 -40.12
C LYS A 300 6.50 -27.72 -40.75
N GLN A 301 7.66 -28.37 -40.78
CA GLN A 301 8.92 -27.74 -41.16
C GLN A 301 9.27 -26.55 -40.25
N HIS A 302 9.21 -26.77 -38.94
CA HIS A 302 9.44 -25.70 -37.96
C HIS A 302 10.29 -26.19 -36.78
N LEU A 303 11.14 -25.30 -36.25
CA LEU A 303 12.05 -25.57 -35.15
C LEU A 303 11.77 -24.64 -33.96
N TRP A 304 11.82 -25.21 -32.75
CA TRP A 304 11.86 -24.48 -31.49
C TRP A 304 13.13 -24.84 -30.72
N TYR A 305 13.78 -23.86 -30.10
CA TYR A 305 14.86 -24.11 -29.16
C TYR A 305 14.51 -23.53 -27.79
N TYR A 306 14.51 -24.41 -26.80
CA TYR A 306 14.27 -24.09 -25.40
C TYR A 306 15.56 -24.16 -24.60
N LYS A 307 15.72 -23.24 -23.65
CA LYS A 307 16.80 -23.23 -22.66
C LYS A 307 16.25 -22.91 -21.29
N ASP A 308 16.52 -23.79 -20.34
CA ASP A 308 16.08 -23.70 -18.95
C ASP A 308 14.54 -23.53 -18.81
N GLY A 309 13.80 -24.12 -19.75
CA GLY A 309 12.34 -24.06 -19.85
C GLY A 309 11.82 -22.89 -20.70
N TYR A 310 12.67 -21.98 -21.16
CA TYR A 310 12.24 -20.79 -21.90
C TYR A 310 12.51 -20.93 -23.40
N LEU A 311 11.55 -20.51 -24.23
CA LEU A 311 11.77 -20.42 -25.67
C LEU A 311 12.81 -19.33 -25.97
N VAL A 312 13.92 -19.72 -26.58
CA VAL A 312 15.01 -18.81 -26.99
C VAL A 312 14.81 -18.33 -28.41
N VAL A 313 14.43 -19.23 -29.32
CA VAL A 313 14.18 -18.92 -30.72
C VAL A 313 13.27 -19.97 -31.34
N GLU A 314 12.48 -19.55 -32.33
CA GLU A 314 11.75 -20.42 -33.24
C GLU A 314 11.88 -19.92 -34.68
N GLY A 315 11.54 -20.78 -35.63
CA GLY A 315 11.42 -20.41 -37.03
C GLY A 315 11.21 -21.59 -37.94
N ASP A 316 10.66 -21.29 -39.12
CA ASP A 316 10.52 -22.27 -40.19
C ASP A 316 11.90 -22.74 -40.66
N VAL A 317 12.01 -24.04 -40.94
CA VAL A 317 13.22 -24.72 -41.40
C VAL A 317 12.94 -25.51 -42.69
N VAL A 318 13.97 -26.07 -43.30
CA VAL A 318 13.81 -27.07 -44.37
C VAL A 318 14.63 -28.31 -44.04
N THR A 319 13.95 -29.42 -43.79
CA THR A 319 14.57 -30.71 -43.48
C THR A 319 14.91 -31.49 -44.77
N GLY A 320 15.39 -32.72 -44.60
CA GLY A 320 15.86 -33.58 -45.67
C GLY A 320 14.83 -33.86 -46.77
N ASN A 321 15.31 -34.00 -48.00
CA ASN A 321 14.47 -34.16 -49.19
C ASN A 321 13.80 -35.53 -49.26
N ALA A 322 12.47 -35.56 -49.13
CA ALA A 322 11.72 -36.81 -49.12
C ALA A 322 11.67 -37.50 -50.49
N SER A 323 11.59 -36.76 -51.60
CA SER A 323 11.47 -37.33 -52.94
C SER A 323 12.68 -38.12 -53.41
N VAL A 324 13.87 -37.79 -52.90
CA VAL A 324 15.14 -38.45 -53.26
C VAL A 324 15.69 -39.34 -52.14
N GLY A 325 14.87 -39.64 -51.12
CA GLY A 325 15.26 -40.54 -50.03
C GLY A 325 16.23 -39.94 -49.01
N HIS A 326 16.36 -38.61 -48.97
CA HIS A 326 17.23 -37.89 -48.03
C HIS A 326 16.47 -37.36 -46.80
N SER A 327 15.29 -37.89 -46.49
CA SER A 327 14.49 -37.47 -45.34
C SER A 327 15.32 -37.43 -44.06
N THR A 328 15.20 -36.34 -43.30
CA THR A 328 15.79 -36.27 -41.95
C THR A 328 15.16 -37.37 -41.08
N PRO A 329 15.96 -38.26 -40.46
CA PRO A 329 15.41 -39.32 -39.63
C PRO A 329 14.76 -38.77 -38.36
N ALA A 330 13.57 -39.28 -38.04
CA ALA A 330 12.93 -39.01 -36.76
C ALA A 330 13.69 -39.72 -35.63
N GLY A 331 13.76 -39.09 -34.46
CA GLY A 331 14.45 -39.63 -33.30
C GLY A 331 14.74 -38.59 -32.23
N VAL A 332 15.19 -39.08 -31.08
CA VAL A 332 15.72 -38.25 -30.00
C VAL A 332 17.24 -38.37 -30.02
N TYR A 333 17.90 -37.28 -30.38
CA TYR A 333 19.34 -37.19 -30.53
C TYR A 333 19.96 -36.30 -29.45
N ARG A 334 21.29 -36.23 -29.44
CA ARG A 334 22.05 -35.26 -28.65
C ARG A 334 22.98 -34.50 -29.57
N LEU A 335 23.06 -33.18 -29.37
CA LEU A 335 24.04 -32.34 -30.03
C LEU A 335 25.45 -32.86 -29.71
N TYR A 336 26.25 -33.15 -30.72
CA TYR A 336 27.62 -33.63 -30.50
C TYR A 336 28.53 -32.46 -30.12
N TYR A 337 28.59 -31.45 -30.97
CA TYR A 337 29.43 -30.27 -30.81
C TYR A 337 28.86 -29.09 -31.61
N LYS A 338 29.57 -27.96 -31.56
CA LYS A 338 29.28 -26.78 -32.35
C LYS A 338 30.55 -26.35 -33.08
N GLN A 339 30.42 -25.98 -34.34
CA GLN A 339 31.54 -25.48 -35.14
C GLN A 339 31.11 -24.24 -35.90
N LYS A 340 31.97 -23.22 -35.89
CA LYS A 340 31.74 -21.97 -36.63
C LYS A 340 32.49 -21.98 -37.95
N ASP A 341 31.94 -21.31 -38.96
CA ASP A 341 32.60 -20.97 -40.23
C ASP A 341 33.25 -22.20 -40.90
N THR A 342 32.43 -23.20 -41.24
CA THR A 342 32.88 -24.49 -41.80
C THR A 342 32.28 -24.77 -43.18
N VAL A 343 32.82 -25.74 -43.90
CA VAL A 343 32.31 -26.20 -45.20
C VAL A 343 31.84 -27.63 -45.06
N LEU A 344 30.52 -27.84 -45.17
CA LEU A 344 29.92 -29.18 -45.21
C LEU A 344 30.17 -29.79 -46.58
N ARG A 345 30.62 -31.05 -46.65
CA ARG A 345 30.94 -31.74 -47.91
C ARG A 345 30.20 -33.06 -47.99
N GLY A 346 29.50 -33.27 -49.09
CA GLY A 346 28.92 -34.55 -49.48
C GLY A 346 29.65 -35.15 -50.69
N GLU A 347 29.04 -36.17 -51.29
CA GLU A 347 29.59 -36.86 -52.47
C GLU A 347 29.71 -35.92 -53.68
N ASP A 348 28.77 -34.98 -53.83
CA ASP A 348 28.62 -34.10 -54.98
C ASP A 348 28.47 -32.60 -54.62
N TYR A 349 28.55 -32.23 -53.33
CA TYR A 349 28.35 -30.85 -52.89
C TYR A 349 29.38 -30.35 -51.86
N ALA A 350 29.53 -29.02 -51.81
CA ALA A 350 30.25 -28.30 -50.77
C ALA A 350 29.47 -27.03 -50.39
N ALA A 351 29.04 -26.93 -49.13
CA ALA A 351 28.22 -25.84 -48.62
C ALA A 351 28.94 -25.11 -47.47
N PRO A 352 29.42 -23.86 -47.67
CA PRO A 352 29.93 -23.05 -46.56
C PRO A 352 28.78 -22.61 -45.66
N VAL A 353 28.94 -22.82 -44.35
CA VAL A 353 27.96 -22.49 -43.31
C VAL A 353 28.64 -21.76 -42.15
N SER A 354 27.92 -20.83 -41.53
CA SER A 354 28.43 -20.03 -40.42
C SER A 354 28.32 -20.77 -39.09
N PHE A 355 27.27 -21.59 -38.92
CA PHE A 355 26.97 -22.30 -37.68
C PHE A 355 26.64 -23.76 -37.99
N TRP A 356 27.50 -24.69 -37.57
CA TRP A 356 27.29 -26.13 -37.71
C TRP A 356 27.05 -26.79 -36.36
N MET A 357 25.96 -27.54 -36.26
CA MET A 357 25.48 -28.19 -35.03
C MET A 357 25.03 -29.64 -35.31
N PRO A 358 25.97 -30.59 -35.44
CA PRO A 358 25.66 -32.00 -35.72
C PRO A 358 25.01 -32.71 -34.53
N PHE A 359 24.02 -33.55 -34.81
CA PHE A 359 23.32 -34.34 -33.80
C PHE A 359 23.06 -35.80 -34.21
N ASN A 360 23.21 -36.15 -35.50
CA ASN A 360 23.01 -37.52 -35.98
C ASN A 360 23.98 -37.87 -37.12
N GLY A 361 25.19 -38.35 -36.80
CA GLY A 361 26.23 -38.62 -37.80
C GLY A 361 26.57 -37.38 -38.63
N ASN A 362 26.29 -37.42 -39.94
CA ASN A 362 26.50 -36.30 -40.87
C ASN A 362 25.29 -35.35 -40.96
N ILE A 363 24.26 -35.54 -40.14
CA ILE A 363 23.06 -34.70 -40.05
C ILE A 363 23.19 -33.72 -38.89
N GLY A 364 22.90 -32.45 -39.16
CA GLY A 364 22.94 -31.38 -38.17
C GLY A 364 22.07 -30.19 -38.54
N LEU A 365 21.97 -29.26 -37.60
CA LEU A 365 21.35 -27.95 -37.79
C LEU A 365 22.40 -26.96 -38.29
N HIS A 366 22.08 -26.19 -39.32
CA HIS A 366 22.93 -25.10 -39.79
C HIS A 366 22.17 -23.98 -40.50
N ASP A 367 22.82 -22.83 -40.65
CA ASP A 367 22.32 -21.77 -41.54
C ASP A 367 22.37 -22.23 -43.00
N ALA A 368 21.36 -21.84 -43.78
CA ALA A 368 21.29 -22.07 -45.22
C ALA A 368 21.17 -20.74 -45.96
N ASN A 369 22.30 -20.02 -46.08
CA ASN A 369 22.34 -18.68 -46.69
C ASN A 369 21.98 -18.66 -48.19
N TRP A 370 21.98 -19.81 -48.86
CA TRP A 370 21.55 -19.97 -50.26
C TRP A 370 20.03 -20.03 -50.42
N ARG A 371 19.27 -20.14 -49.31
CA ARG A 371 17.80 -20.23 -49.33
C ARG A 371 17.17 -18.90 -48.98
N SER A 372 16.18 -18.50 -49.78
CA SER A 372 15.29 -17.37 -49.49
C SER A 372 14.07 -17.76 -48.65
N ASP A 373 13.57 -18.98 -48.82
CA ASP A 373 12.31 -19.45 -48.25
C ASP A 373 12.50 -20.72 -47.40
N PHE A 374 11.73 -20.81 -46.33
CA PHE A 374 11.74 -21.90 -45.36
C PHE A 374 10.31 -22.36 -45.04
N GLY A 375 10.14 -23.58 -44.53
CA GLY A 375 8.85 -24.10 -44.10
C GLY A 375 8.05 -24.79 -45.20
N GLY A 376 6.77 -25.04 -44.90
CA GLY A 376 5.79 -25.58 -45.85
C GLY A 376 6.15 -26.97 -46.39
N GLU A 377 5.93 -27.18 -47.68
CA GLU A 377 6.14 -28.49 -48.33
C GLU A 377 7.50 -28.63 -49.01
N ILE A 378 8.41 -27.69 -48.78
CA ILE A 378 9.63 -27.58 -49.59
C ILE A 378 10.52 -28.83 -49.43
N TYR A 379 10.58 -29.40 -48.22
CA TYR A 379 11.29 -30.65 -47.94
C TYR A 379 10.84 -31.84 -48.80
N LYS A 380 9.66 -31.78 -49.44
CA LYS A 380 9.20 -32.87 -50.31
C LYS A 380 10.02 -32.98 -51.58
N THR A 381 10.47 -31.86 -52.15
CA THR A 381 11.08 -31.83 -53.50
C THR A 381 12.40 -31.08 -53.57
N ASP A 382 12.66 -30.14 -52.66
CA ASP A 382 13.86 -29.30 -52.62
C ASP A 382 14.44 -29.22 -51.18
N GLY A 383 14.34 -30.34 -50.47
CA GLY A 383 14.90 -30.50 -49.13
C GLY A 383 16.42 -30.66 -49.12
N SER A 384 17.01 -30.72 -47.94
CA SER A 384 18.45 -30.93 -47.76
C SER A 384 18.88 -32.40 -48.00
N HIS A 385 20.17 -32.70 -47.82
CA HIS A 385 20.71 -34.06 -47.77
C HIS A 385 20.53 -34.74 -46.39
N GLY A 386 19.49 -34.35 -45.65
CA GLY A 386 19.18 -34.87 -44.31
C GLY A 386 19.39 -33.86 -43.18
N CYS A 387 20.18 -32.80 -43.39
CA CYS A 387 20.36 -31.70 -42.44
C CYS A 387 19.10 -30.86 -42.23
N VAL A 388 19.08 -30.06 -41.17
CA VAL A 388 18.03 -29.07 -40.93
C VAL A 388 18.56 -27.70 -41.33
N ASN A 389 18.10 -27.22 -42.48
CA ASN A 389 18.44 -25.90 -43.01
C ASN A 389 17.60 -24.86 -42.27
N ALA A 390 18.26 -23.93 -41.59
CA ALA A 390 17.58 -22.87 -40.85
C ALA A 390 17.93 -21.46 -41.39
N PRO A 391 17.04 -20.48 -41.20
CA PRO A 391 17.38 -19.08 -41.38
C PRO A 391 18.57 -18.70 -40.51
N TYR A 392 19.40 -17.76 -40.99
CA TYR A 392 20.61 -17.34 -40.29
C TYR A 392 20.34 -16.91 -38.84
N TYR A 393 19.22 -16.21 -38.58
CA TYR A 393 18.88 -15.74 -37.24
C TYR A 393 18.57 -16.91 -36.28
N VAL A 394 17.85 -17.94 -36.75
CA VAL A 394 17.54 -19.14 -35.98
C VAL A 394 18.82 -19.90 -35.66
N ALA A 395 19.61 -20.23 -36.68
CA ALA A 395 20.86 -20.97 -36.52
C ALA A 395 21.83 -20.26 -35.56
N LYS A 396 21.98 -18.93 -35.69
CA LYS A 396 22.81 -18.10 -34.81
C LYS A 396 22.31 -18.12 -33.37
N ALA A 397 21.00 -17.94 -33.16
CA ALA A 397 20.41 -17.91 -31.83
C ALA A 397 20.55 -19.25 -31.12
N VAL A 398 20.31 -20.37 -31.83
CA VAL A 398 20.55 -21.71 -31.28
C VAL A 398 22.04 -21.89 -30.98
N TYR A 399 22.93 -21.61 -31.94
CA TYR A 399 24.38 -21.79 -31.78
C TYR A 399 24.94 -21.04 -30.57
N ASN A 400 24.53 -19.79 -30.36
CA ASN A 400 25.05 -18.97 -29.26
C ASN A 400 24.61 -19.48 -27.89
N ASN A 401 23.50 -20.22 -27.80
CA ASN A 401 22.87 -20.56 -26.54
C ASN A 401 22.95 -22.05 -26.16
N ILE A 402 23.02 -22.94 -27.17
CA ILE A 402 23.01 -24.40 -26.99
C ILE A 402 24.39 -24.94 -26.59
N ASN A 403 24.43 -26.02 -25.80
CA ASN A 403 25.65 -26.73 -25.42
C ASN A 403 25.66 -28.15 -25.99
N SER A 404 26.85 -28.75 -26.16
CA SER A 404 26.99 -30.18 -26.45
C SER A 404 26.19 -31.02 -25.44
N GLY A 405 25.61 -32.11 -25.91
CA GLY A 405 24.79 -33.02 -25.11
C GLY A 405 23.32 -32.62 -24.97
N VAL A 406 22.94 -31.39 -25.34
CA VAL A 406 21.54 -30.94 -25.38
C VAL A 406 20.75 -31.80 -26.36
N ALA A 407 19.53 -32.19 -25.97
CA ALA A 407 18.70 -33.05 -26.79
C ALA A 407 18.20 -32.33 -28.05
N VAL A 408 18.12 -33.07 -29.16
CA VAL A 408 17.52 -32.61 -30.41
C VAL A 408 16.46 -33.64 -30.81
N ILE A 409 15.20 -33.23 -30.79
CA ILE A 409 14.04 -34.09 -31.03
C ILE A 409 13.54 -33.82 -32.45
N CYS A 410 13.59 -34.83 -33.31
CA CYS A 410 13.04 -34.77 -34.67
C CYS A 410 11.84 -35.70 -34.75
N TYR A 411 10.67 -35.20 -35.14
CA TYR A 411 9.45 -36.00 -35.24
C TYR A 411 8.57 -35.54 -36.41
N ASN A 412 7.62 -36.38 -36.82
CA ASN A 412 6.57 -36.04 -37.78
C ASN A 412 5.26 -35.89 -37.01
N SER A 413 4.62 -34.72 -37.06
CA SER A 413 3.30 -34.49 -36.47
C SER A 413 2.17 -35.09 -37.31
#